data_AF-A0A3Q9NJJ6-F1
#
_entry.id   AF-A0A3Q9NJJ6-F1
#
_cell.length_a   1.000
_cell.length_b   1.000
_cell.length_c   1.000
_cell.angle_alpha   90.00
_cell.angle_beta   90.00
_cell.angle_gamma   90.00
#
_symmetry.space_group_name_H-M   'P 1'
#
loop_
_entity.id
_entity.type
_entity.pdbx_description
1 polymer ?
#
loop_
_entity_poly.entity_id
_entity_poly.type
_entity_poly.pdbx_seq_one_letter_code
_entity_poly.pdbx_strand_id
1 'polypeptide(L)'
;MSWLSTTTGVLALAVALHGCSPSGSSSESSGDVAGDQLVTLAGRAAVGAPIANAPVDARCEGGKSFIESVTTNDSGGFLGQVESSALPCALRVTGNGEDRILHSYADSGDTINITPFTDLIIALSASMAPMDWFEQDEFASAVGSLNLARVEFLNALREAGYNLPGDGFDPFNSSFQINDAVDQLLDTFSAAVRNMPNVASYQAFVDLISSGNLEAIPEAPTESEDDGSGSGDEAGDGGDSGTDTGGDNDDDRDDDNDDEDEDDREGPIDILFG
;
A
#
# COMPACT_ATOMS: atom_id res chain seq x y z
N MET A 1 -28.10 -55.32 18.61
CA MET A 1 -29.08 -55.74 17.61
C MET A 1 -28.40 -55.70 16.25
N SER A 2 -28.15 -56.87 15.68
CA SER A 2 -27.77 -57.01 14.26
C SER A 2 -28.88 -56.46 13.37
N TRP A 3 -28.57 -56.10 12.12
CA TRP A 3 -29.27 -56.58 10.92
C TRP A 3 -28.48 -56.22 9.65
N LEU A 4 -28.22 -57.24 8.84
CA LEU A 4 -27.86 -57.15 7.42
C LEU A 4 -29.14 -56.85 6.62
N SER A 5 -29.00 -56.19 5.47
CA SER A 5 -29.81 -56.53 4.30
C SER A 5 -29.16 -56.08 3.00
N THR A 6 -29.06 -57.04 2.09
CA THR A 6 -28.55 -56.97 0.72
C THR A 6 -29.74 -56.91 -0.23
N THR A 7 -29.72 -56.11 -1.30
CA THR A 7 -30.40 -56.46 -2.56
C THR A 7 -29.77 -55.82 -3.79
N THR A 8 -29.53 -56.68 -4.78
CA THR A 8 -29.11 -56.45 -6.17
C THR A 8 -30.33 -56.09 -7.05
N GLY A 9 -30.14 -55.31 -8.12
CA GLY A 9 -31.14 -55.17 -9.19
C GLY A 9 -30.68 -54.36 -10.40
N VAL A 10 -30.32 -55.06 -11.49
CA VAL A 10 -29.89 -54.57 -12.80
C VAL A 10 -31.10 -54.09 -13.63
N LEU A 11 -30.97 -52.99 -14.39
CA LEU A 11 -31.75 -52.81 -15.62
C LEU A 11 -31.01 -51.94 -16.65
N ALA A 12 -30.59 -52.57 -17.75
CA ALA A 12 -30.10 -51.91 -18.96
C ALA A 12 -31.27 -51.67 -19.92
N LEU A 13 -31.31 -50.50 -20.57
CA LEU A 13 -32.16 -50.25 -21.74
C LEU A 13 -31.41 -49.37 -22.74
N ALA A 14 -31.15 -49.92 -23.92
CA ALA A 14 -30.71 -49.21 -25.12
C ALA A 14 -31.92 -49.05 -26.07
N VAL A 15 -31.92 -48.03 -26.94
CA VAL A 15 -32.20 -48.11 -28.40
C VAL A 15 -32.39 -46.71 -29.04
N ALA A 16 -31.54 -46.47 -30.04
CA ALA A 16 -31.65 -45.83 -31.37
C ALA A 16 -32.03 -44.35 -31.63
N LEU A 17 -31.06 -43.69 -32.30
CA LEU A 17 -31.06 -42.81 -33.49
C LEU A 17 -32.38 -42.16 -33.97
N HIS A 18 -32.32 -40.89 -34.38
CA HIS A 18 -32.62 -40.34 -35.73
C HIS A 18 -32.37 -38.81 -35.75
N GLY A 19 -31.66 -38.30 -36.77
CA GLY A 19 -31.50 -36.87 -37.01
C GLY A 19 -30.46 -36.55 -38.10
N CYS A 20 -30.93 -36.46 -39.35
CA CYS A 20 -30.16 -36.21 -40.57
C CYS A 20 -29.98 -34.70 -40.83
N SER A 21 -28.84 -34.34 -41.44
CA SER A 21 -28.32 -32.99 -41.76
C SER A 21 -29.16 -32.15 -42.74
N PRO A 22 -28.86 -30.84 -42.86
CA PRO A 22 -28.18 -30.40 -44.10
C PRO A 22 -27.16 -29.25 -43.98
N SER A 23 -26.05 -29.42 -44.73
CA SER A 23 -25.28 -28.44 -45.54
C SER A 23 -24.79 -27.09 -44.97
N GLY A 24 -23.46 -26.96 -44.92
CA GLY A 24 -22.73 -25.95 -45.73
C GLY A 24 -22.19 -24.70 -45.04
N SER A 25 -20.90 -24.72 -44.67
CA SER A 25 -19.86 -23.75 -45.06
C SER A 25 -18.56 -24.07 -44.32
N SER A 26 -17.46 -24.10 -45.05
CA SER A 26 -16.10 -24.22 -44.53
C SER A 26 -15.78 -23.05 -43.61
N SER A 27 -15.48 -23.32 -42.35
CA SER A 27 -14.69 -22.44 -41.50
C SER A 27 -13.89 -23.33 -40.57
N GLU A 28 -12.58 -23.12 -40.64
CA GLU A 28 -11.53 -23.72 -39.82
C GLU A 28 -12.05 -24.03 -38.41
N SER A 29 -11.86 -25.27 -37.96
CA SER A 29 -12.02 -25.63 -36.55
C SER A 29 -10.88 -24.97 -35.78
N SER A 30 -11.02 -23.69 -35.46
CA SER A 30 -10.32 -23.11 -34.33
C SER A 30 -10.82 -23.87 -33.11
N GLY A 31 -9.98 -24.76 -32.58
CA GLY A 31 -10.20 -25.26 -31.23
C GLY A 31 -10.35 -24.03 -30.33
N ASP A 32 -11.45 -23.95 -29.60
CA ASP A 32 -11.57 -23.08 -28.44
C ASP A 32 -10.46 -23.49 -27.47
N VAL A 33 -9.29 -22.88 -27.64
CA VAL A 33 -8.36 -22.68 -26.54
C VAL A 33 -9.14 -21.76 -25.62
N ALA A 34 -9.65 -22.30 -24.50
CA ALA A 34 -10.11 -21.47 -23.41
C ALA A 34 -8.92 -20.57 -23.03
N GLY A 35 -8.91 -19.34 -23.54
CA GLY A 35 -7.96 -18.34 -23.13
C GLY A 35 -8.18 -18.08 -21.65
N ASP A 36 -7.09 -18.00 -20.89
CA ASP A 36 -7.19 -17.72 -19.47
C ASP A 36 -7.87 -16.36 -19.27
N GLN A 37 -8.87 -16.31 -18.39
CA GLN A 37 -9.61 -15.08 -18.14
C GLN A 37 -8.68 -14.11 -17.40
N LEU A 38 -8.56 -12.87 -17.87
CA LEU A 38 -7.76 -11.86 -17.19
C LEU A 38 -8.57 -11.17 -16.09
N VAL A 39 -7.89 -10.86 -14.99
CA VAL A 39 -8.42 -10.03 -13.90
C VAL A 39 -7.50 -8.84 -13.67
N THR A 40 -8.08 -7.74 -13.19
CA THR A 40 -7.34 -6.50 -12.91
C THR A 40 -7.02 -6.43 -11.43
N LEU A 41 -5.76 -6.15 -11.10
CA LEU A 41 -5.32 -5.73 -9.77
C LEU A 41 -5.04 -4.23 -9.84
N ALA A 42 -5.77 -3.44 -9.08
CA ALA A 42 -5.60 -1.99 -9.05
C ALA A 42 -5.52 -1.50 -7.62
N GLY A 43 -4.82 -0.40 -7.36
CA GLY A 43 -4.77 0.12 -5.99
C GLY A 43 -3.75 1.23 -5.86
N ARG A 44 -3.31 1.48 -4.63
CA ARG A 44 -2.38 2.57 -4.33
C ARG A 44 -1.22 2.09 -3.45
N ALA A 45 -0.02 2.53 -3.80
CA ALA A 45 1.18 2.38 -3.03
C ALA A 45 1.56 3.70 -2.34
N ALA A 46 1.60 3.71 -1.00
CA ALA A 46 1.92 4.91 -0.23
C ALA A 46 2.38 4.57 1.19
N VAL A 47 3.17 5.49 1.77
CA VAL A 47 3.60 5.50 3.18
C VAL A 47 2.98 6.67 3.95
N GLY A 48 1.79 7.11 3.50
CA GLY A 48 1.24 8.45 3.75
C GLY A 48 1.54 9.37 2.57
N ALA A 49 2.82 9.58 2.22
CA ALA A 49 3.15 10.12 0.91
C ALA A 49 3.04 9.04 -0.20
N PRO A 50 2.60 9.40 -1.43
CA PRO A 50 2.55 8.46 -2.55
C PRO A 50 3.95 7.90 -2.86
N ILE A 51 4.02 6.60 -3.17
CA ILE A 51 5.21 6.00 -3.80
C ILE A 51 5.02 6.12 -5.31
N ALA A 52 5.44 7.26 -5.86
CA ALA A 52 5.28 7.58 -7.28
C ALA A 52 6.38 6.97 -8.15
N ASN A 53 6.04 6.65 -9.39
CA ASN A 53 6.98 6.21 -10.44
C ASN A 53 7.84 5.00 -10.03
N ALA A 54 7.25 4.08 -9.26
CA ALA A 54 7.91 2.88 -8.75
C ALA A 54 7.36 1.62 -9.44
N PRO A 55 8.23 0.64 -9.80
CA PRO A 55 7.78 -0.63 -10.34
C PRO A 55 6.96 -1.39 -9.31
N VAL A 56 5.92 -2.09 -9.80
CA VAL A 56 5.12 -3.03 -9.02
C VAL A 56 5.29 -4.42 -9.64
N ASP A 57 5.79 -5.35 -8.84
CA ASP A 57 5.98 -6.75 -9.22
C ASP A 57 4.84 -7.60 -8.65
N ALA A 58 4.38 -8.59 -9.42
CA ALA A 58 3.48 -9.62 -8.96
C ALA A 58 4.14 -10.99 -9.07
N ARG A 59 4.06 -11.78 -8.00
CA ARG A 59 4.43 -13.19 -7.97
C ARG A 59 3.17 -13.99 -7.68
N CYS A 60 2.62 -14.60 -8.72
CA CYS A 60 1.36 -15.33 -8.69
C CYS A 60 1.60 -16.84 -8.66
N GLU A 61 0.57 -17.62 -8.34
CA GLU A 61 0.64 -19.07 -8.41
C GLU A 61 1.09 -19.56 -9.79
N GLY A 62 1.81 -20.68 -9.80
CA GLY A 62 2.39 -21.24 -11.02
C GLY A 62 3.54 -20.40 -11.60
N GLY A 63 4.10 -19.45 -10.84
CA GLY A 63 5.21 -18.59 -11.28
C GLY A 63 4.79 -17.52 -12.30
N LYS A 64 3.50 -17.22 -12.37
CA LYS A 64 2.94 -16.20 -13.26
C LYS A 64 3.17 -14.80 -12.67
N SER A 65 3.00 -13.77 -13.49
CA SER A 65 3.17 -12.36 -13.11
C SER A 65 2.18 -11.49 -13.86
N PHE A 66 2.34 -10.17 -13.78
CA PHE A 66 1.58 -9.24 -14.61
C PHE A 66 1.80 -9.52 -16.10
N ILE A 67 0.74 -9.34 -16.90
CA ILE A 67 0.80 -9.46 -18.36
C ILE A 67 1.71 -8.38 -18.96
N GLU A 68 1.69 -7.18 -18.37
CA GLU A 68 2.50 -6.03 -18.77
C GLU A 68 3.28 -5.49 -17.58
N SER A 69 4.34 -4.72 -17.83
CA SER A 69 5.07 -4.03 -16.76
C SER A 69 4.17 -2.99 -16.08
N VAL A 70 4.11 -3.02 -14.75
CA VAL A 70 3.29 -2.12 -13.94
C VAL A 70 4.18 -1.13 -13.20
N THR A 71 3.77 0.14 -13.19
CA THR A 71 4.45 1.22 -12.46
C THR A 71 3.39 2.11 -11.83
N THR A 72 3.66 2.62 -10.63
CA THR A 72 2.78 3.57 -9.97
C THR A 72 2.83 4.94 -10.66
N ASN A 73 1.69 5.63 -10.72
CA ASN A 73 1.60 7.01 -11.19
C ASN A 73 2.01 8.02 -10.10
N ASP A 74 1.93 9.32 -10.39
CA ASP A 74 2.32 10.39 -9.46
C ASP A 74 1.54 10.40 -8.13
N SER A 75 0.34 9.83 -8.11
CA SER A 75 -0.44 9.67 -6.89
C SER A 75 -0.16 8.33 -6.19
N GLY A 76 0.77 7.51 -6.68
CA GLY A 76 1.04 6.15 -6.17
C GLY A 76 0.04 5.10 -6.66
N GLY A 77 -0.91 5.46 -7.53
CA GLY A 77 -1.90 4.52 -8.05
C GLY A 77 -1.29 3.59 -9.11
N PHE A 78 -1.68 2.32 -9.12
CA PHE A 78 -1.26 1.35 -10.12
C PHE A 78 -2.44 0.53 -10.66
N LEU A 79 -2.25 -0.05 -11.85
CA LEU A 79 -3.20 -0.96 -12.49
C LEU A 79 -2.40 -2.01 -13.26
N GLY A 80 -2.62 -3.28 -12.94
CA GLY A 80 -2.03 -4.42 -13.62
C GLY A 80 -3.07 -5.48 -13.95
N GLN A 81 -2.76 -6.36 -14.89
CA GLN A 81 -3.59 -7.52 -15.21
C GLN A 81 -2.81 -8.80 -14.96
N VAL A 82 -3.48 -9.79 -14.40
CA VAL A 82 -2.98 -11.17 -14.24
C VAL A 82 -4.01 -12.14 -14.77
N GLU A 83 -3.59 -13.37 -15.04
CA GLU A 83 -4.53 -14.44 -15.33
C GLU A 83 -5.31 -14.81 -14.06
N SER A 84 -6.62 -15.03 -14.19
CA SER A 84 -7.50 -15.40 -13.09
C SER A 84 -7.09 -16.71 -12.43
N SER A 85 -6.54 -17.65 -13.22
CA SER A 85 -6.02 -18.92 -12.73
C SER A 85 -4.70 -18.78 -11.97
N ALA A 86 -4.06 -17.60 -12.02
CA ALA A 86 -2.80 -17.32 -11.35
C ALA A 86 -2.99 -16.85 -9.90
N LEU A 87 -4.20 -16.43 -9.51
CA LEU A 87 -4.45 -15.98 -8.14
C LEU A 87 -4.31 -17.14 -7.15
N PRO A 88 -3.80 -16.89 -5.93
CA PRO A 88 -3.38 -15.60 -5.37
C PRO A 88 -2.02 -15.09 -5.88
N CYS A 89 -1.76 -13.81 -5.66
CA CYS A 89 -0.48 -13.15 -5.96
C CYS A 89 0.09 -12.42 -4.74
N ALA A 90 1.40 -12.55 -4.52
CA ALA A 90 2.15 -11.60 -3.71
C ALA A 90 2.51 -10.39 -4.58
N LEU A 91 2.34 -9.18 -4.03
CA LEU A 91 2.71 -7.94 -4.70
C LEU A 91 3.86 -7.26 -3.96
N ARG A 92 4.74 -6.61 -4.71
CA ARG A 92 5.81 -5.76 -4.16
C ARG A 92 5.89 -4.45 -4.94
N VAL A 93 5.96 -3.33 -4.23
CA VAL A 93 6.38 -2.04 -4.80
C VAL A 93 7.82 -1.76 -4.38
N THR A 94 8.64 -1.24 -5.30
CA THR A 94 10.03 -0.86 -5.01
C THR A 94 10.22 0.64 -5.22
N GLY A 95 9.99 1.43 -4.16
CA GLY A 95 10.23 2.87 -4.17
C GLY A 95 11.68 3.26 -3.83
N ASN A 96 11.94 4.57 -3.77
CA ASN A 96 13.23 5.11 -3.34
C ASN A 96 13.34 5.14 -1.81
N GLY A 97 14.14 4.24 -1.22
CA GLY A 97 14.35 4.15 0.22
C GLY A 97 13.81 2.84 0.82
N GLU A 98 14.43 2.36 1.89
CA GLU A 98 14.11 1.06 2.49
C GLU A 98 12.70 1.01 3.08
N ASP A 99 12.16 2.14 3.57
CA ASP A 99 10.78 2.25 4.06
C ASP A 99 9.72 2.32 2.95
N ARG A 100 10.14 2.18 1.68
CA ARG A 100 9.29 2.22 0.48
C ARG A 100 9.38 0.95 -0.36
N ILE A 101 10.01 -0.10 0.17
CA ILE A 101 9.89 -1.45 -0.35
C ILE A 101 8.80 -2.13 0.48
N LEU A 102 7.61 -2.27 -0.10
CA LEU A 102 6.42 -2.72 0.62
C LEU A 102 5.70 -3.82 -0.13
N HIS A 103 5.02 -4.66 0.62
CA HIS A 103 4.35 -5.84 0.09
C HIS A 103 2.85 -5.83 0.38
N SER A 104 2.13 -6.56 -0.46
CA SER A 104 0.71 -6.82 -0.30
C SER A 104 0.34 -8.19 -0.85
N TYR A 105 -0.90 -8.60 -0.67
CA TYR A 105 -1.41 -9.90 -1.06
C TYR A 105 -2.77 -9.74 -1.75
N ALA A 106 -2.91 -10.39 -2.90
CA ALA A 106 -4.11 -10.38 -3.72
C ALA A 106 -4.67 -11.81 -3.86
N ASP A 107 -5.84 -12.08 -3.31
CA ASP A 107 -6.58 -13.34 -3.49
C ASP A 107 -7.69 -13.25 -4.54
N SER A 108 -8.11 -12.03 -4.89
CA SER A 108 -9.08 -11.73 -5.94
C SER A 108 -8.63 -10.58 -6.85
N GLY A 109 -9.35 -10.41 -7.96
CA GLY A 109 -9.15 -9.32 -8.91
C GLY A 109 -9.91 -8.06 -8.52
N ASP A 110 -9.39 -7.27 -7.59
CA ASP A 110 -10.06 -6.08 -7.05
C ASP A 110 -9.08 -4.94 -6.69
N THR A 111 -9.46 -4.10 -5.73
CA THR A 111 -8.59 -3.09 -5.12
C THR A 111 -7.57 -3.75 -4.20
N ILE A 112 -6.27 -3.58 -4.43
CA ILE A 112 -5.19 -4.04 -3.54
C ILE A 112 -4.22 -2.89 -3.29
N ASN A 113 -4.19 -2.38 -2.06
CA ASN A 113 -3.25 -1.34 -1.65
C ASN A 113 -1.92 -1.95 -1.19
N ILE A 114 -0.83 -1.20 -1.35
CA ILE A 114 0.51 -1.58 -0.91
C ILE A 114 1.00 -0.49 0.06
N THR A 115 0.90 -0.75 1.35
CA THR A 115 1.14 0.24 2.41
C THR A 115 1.94 -0.38 3.56
N PRO A 116 2.51 0.43 4.47
CA PRO A 116 3.12 -0.09 5.69
C PRO A 116 2.21 -1.05 6.47
N PHE A 117 0.89 -0.86 6.45
CA PHE A 117 -0.04 -1.77 7.12
C PHE A 117 -0.15 -3.14 6.44
N THR A 118 -0.22 -3.19 5.11
CA THR A 118 -0.26 -4.49 4.41
C THR A 118 1.04 -5.26 4.60
N ASP A 119 2.18 -4.54 4.56
CA ASP A 119 3.51 -5.09 4.78
C ASP A 119 3.67 -5.68 6.20
N LEU A 120 3.27 -4.94 7.23
CA LEU A 120 3.34 -5.39 8.62
C LEU A 120 2.37 -6.53 8.93
N ILE A 121 1.18 -6.54 8.33
CA ILE A 121 0.22 -7.65 8.48
C ILE A 121 0.75 -8.92 7.81
N ILE A 122 1.41 -8.81 6.66
CA ILE A 122 2.11 -9.93 6.02
C ILE A 122 3.22 -10.43 6.94
N ALA A 123 4.04 -9.52 7.49
CA ALA A 123 5.13 -9.87 8.40
C ALA A 123 4.63 -10.65 9.62
N LEU A 124 3.55 -10.17 10.23
CA LEU A 124 2.88 -10.80 11.36
C LEU A 124 2.30 -12.17 10.98
N SER A 125 1.60 -12.26 9.85
CA SER A 125 0.94 -13.49 9.41
C SER A 125 1.95 -14.59 9.04
N ALA A 126 3.00 -14.23 8.30
CA ALA A 126 4.04 -15.16 7.85
C ALA A 126 5.10 -15.42 8.93
N SER A 127 5.12 -14.62 10.00
CA SER A 127 6.14 -14.65 11.06
C SER A 127 7.57 -14.56 10.51
N MET A 128 7.77 -13.71 9.50
CA MET A 128 9.05 -13.42 8.85
C MET A 128 9.01 -12.05 8.16
N ALA A 129 10.16 -11.58 7.67
CA ALA A 129 10.21 -10.34 6.91
C ALA A 129 9.41 -10.48 5.59
N PRO A 130 8.63 -9.46 5.18
CA PRO A 130 7.85 -9.49 3.94
C PRO A 130 8.67 -9.72 2.67
N MET A 131 9.92 -9.22 2.63
CA MET A 131 10.83 -9.50 1.52
C MET A 131 11.16 -11.00 1.43
N ASP A 132 11.49 -11.65 2.54
CA ASP A 132 11.76 -13.10 2.58
C ASP A 132 10.50 -13.89 2.23
N TRP A 133 9.34 -13.46 2.73
CA TRP A 133 8.04 -14.05 2.40
C TRP A 133 7.74 -13.98 0.90
N PHE A 134 7.98 -12.84 0.26
CA PHE A 134 7.73 -12.63 -1.17
C PHE A 134 8.55 -13.59 -2.03
N GLU A 135 9.76 -13.95 -1.59
CA GLU A 135 10.65 -14.87 -2.31
C GLU A 135 10.22 -16.34 -2.20
N GLN A 136 9.38 -16.71 -1.22
CA GLN A 136 8.96 -18.10 -1.00
C GLN A 136 8.09 -18.65 -2.12
N ASP A 137 8.39 -19.86 -2.60
CA ASP A 137 7.54 -20.58 -3.56
C ASP A 137 6.10 -20.77 -3.06
N GLU A 138 5.94 -21.01 -1.76
CA GLU A 138 4.68 -21.24 -1.07
C GLU A 138 4.19 -20.01 -0.29
N PHE A 139 4.43 -18.79 -0.79
CA PHE A 139 4.06 -17.53 -0.12
C PHE A 139 2.59 -17.51 0.33
N ALA A 140 1.67 -18.05 -0.47
CA ALA A 140 0.24 -18.07 -0.15
C ALA A 140 -0.06 -18.91 1.10
N SER A 141 0.62 -20.06 1.23
CA SER A 141 0.52 -20.92 2.41
C SER A 141 1.10 -20.24 3.66
N ALA A 142 2.18 -19.46 3.51
CA ALA A 142 2.82 -18.75 4.61
C ALA A 142 1.90 -17.68 5.24
N VAL A 143 0.97 -17.08 4.47
CA VAL A 143 -0.04 -16.15 4.97
C VAL A 143 -1.40 -16.82 5.25
N GLY A 144 -1.42 -18.11 5.56
CA GLY A 144 -2.66 -18.84 5.88
C GLY A 144 -3.46 -18.28 7.07
N SER A 145 -2.84 -17.43 7.89
CA SER A 145 -3.43 -16.74 9.04
C SER A 145 -3.73 -15.25 8.79
N LEU A 146 -3.69 -14.77 7.54
CA LEU A 146 -3.71 -13.34 7.20
C LEU A 146 -4.87 -12.57 7.85
N ASN A 147 -6.07 -13.16 7.85
CA ASN A 147 -7.23 -12.53 8.47
C ASN A 147 -7.09 -12.37 9.99
N LEU A 148 -6.49 -13.35 10.68
CA LEU A 148 -6.24 -13.25 12.11
C LEU A 148 -5.20 -12.15 12.41
N ALA A 149 -4.07 -12.18 11.71
CA ALA A 149 -3.02 -11.17 11.82
C ALA A 149 -3.56 -9.75 11.56
N ARG A 150 -4.40 -9.58 10.53
CA ARG A 150 -5.10 -8.32 10.24
C ARG A 150 -5.93 -7.84 11.42
N VAL A 151 -6.76 -8.73 11.99
CA VAL A 151 -7.64 -8.36 13.12
C VAL A 151 -6.80 -7.98 14.35
N GLU A 152 -5.77 -8.74 14.67
CA GLU A 152 -4.88 -8.46 15.80
C GLU A 152 -4.14 -7.14 15.62
N PHE A 153 -3.59 -6.88 14.43
CA PHE A 153 -2.91 -5.62 14.10
C PHE A 153 -3.84 -4.41 14.21
N LEU A 154 -5.06 -4.49 13.65
CA LEU A 154 -6.04 -3.41 13.75
C LEU A 154 -6.52 -3.18 15.19
N ASN A 155 -6.62 -4.23 16.00
CA ASN A 155 -6.94 -4.07 17.42
C ASN A 155 -5.81 -3.39 18.17
N ALA A 156 -4.56 -3.78 17.92
CA ALA A 156 -3.40 -3.14 18.53
C ALA A 156 -3.27 -1.66 18.12
N LEU A 157 -3.60 -1.29 16.88
CA LEU A 157 -3.72 0.12 16.48
C LEU A 157 -4.79 0.87 17.29
N ARG A 158 -5.97 0.28 17.51
CA ARG A 158 -7.01 0.91 18.33
C ARG A 158 -6.58 1.05 19.79
N GLU A 159 -5.91 0.04 20.35
CA GLU A 159 -5.37 0.06 21.71
C GLU A 159 -4.27 1.11 21.87
N ALA A 160 -3.46 1.33 20.84
CA ALA A 160 -2.47 2.40 20.77
C ALA A 160 -3.08 3.79 20.50
N GLY A 161 -4.40 3.91 20.36
CA GLY A 161 -5.10 5.20 20.24
C GLY A 161 -5.31 5.71 18.82
N TYR A 162 -5.02 4.92 17.78
CA TYR A 162 -5.27 5.33 16.40
C TYR A 162 -6.77 5.29 16.05
N ASN A 163 -7.24 6.31 15.36
CA ASN A 163 -8.59 6.36 14.81
C ASN A 163 -8.63 5.69 13.43
N LEU A 164 -9.26 4.53 13.33
CA LEU A 164 -9.36 3.81 12.05
C LEU A 164 -10.51 4.34 11.18
N PRO A 165 -10.37 4.36 9.84
CA PRO A 165 -11.41 4.81 8.91
C PRO A 165 -12.68 3.91 8.87
N GLY A 166 -13.54 4.06 9.88
CA GLY A 166 -14.82 3.33 9.96
C GLY A 166 -14.67 1.84 10.33
N ASP A 167 -15.81 1.20 10.60
CA ASP A 167 -15.87 -0.17 11.15
C ASP A 167 -15.48 -1.26 10.15
N GLY A 168 -15.50 -0.95 8.86
CA GLY A 168 -15.20 -1.88 7.76
C GLY A 168 -13.83 -1.68 7.12
N PHE A 169 -12.93 -0.90 7.73
CA PHE A 169 -11.61 -0.65 7.18
C PHE A 169 -10.81 -1.96 7.01
N ASP A 170 -10.49 -2.26 5.75
CA ASP A 170 -9.57 -3.31 5.35
C ASP A 170 -8.33 -2.68 4.71
N PRO A 171 -7.14 -2.78 5.34
CA PRO A 171 -5.90 -2.22 4.80
C PRO A 171 -5.55 -2.70 3.38
N PHE A 172 -5.98 -3.91 3.01
CA PHE A 172 -5.69 -4.48 1.69
C PHE A 172 -6.65 -3.91 0.64
N ASN A 173 -7.96 -3.89 0.91
CA ASN A 173 -8.97 -3.72 -0.15
C ASN A 173 -9.81 -2.44 -0.07
N SER A 174 -9.65 -1.63 0.98
CA SER A 174 -10.42 -0.38 1.10
C SER A 174 -10.07 0.61 0.00
N SER A 175 -11.04 1.45 -0.38
CA SER A 175 -10.75 2.61 -1.23
C SER A 175 -9.72 3.51 -0.54
N PHE A 176 -8.72 3.95 -1.30
CA PHE A 176 -7.63 4.78 -0.79
C PHE A 176 -7.28 5.90 -1.79
N GLN A 177 -7.35 7.14 -1.33
CA GLN A 177 -6.95 8.36 -2.03
C GLN A 177 -5.96 9.18 -1.20
N ILE A 178 -5.04 9.88 -1.86
CA ILE A 178 -4.12 10.80 -1.17
C ILE A 178 -4.94 11.93 -0.51
N ASN A 179 -4.58 12.29 0.71
CA ASN A 179 -5.25 13.20 1.66
C ASN A 179 -6.60 12.72 2.22
N ASP A 180 -7.00 11.46 2.03
CA ASP A 180 -8.17 10.90 2.72
C ASP A 180 -7.85 10.43 4.16
N ALA A 181 -8.83 9.86 4.85
CA ALA A 181 -8.65 9.38 6.21
C ALA A 181 -7.65 8.20 6.33
N VAL A 182 -7.50 7.39 5.28
CA VAL A 182 -6.51 6.31 5.24
C VAL A 182 -5.11 6.93 5.11
N ASP A 183 -4.96 7.94 4.26
CA ASP A 183 -3.70 8.67 4.06
C ASP A 183 -3.21 9.32 5.35
N GLN A 184 -4.09 10.06 6.04
CA GLN A 184 -3.77 10.73 7.30
C GLN A 184 -3.39 9.73 8.40
N LEU A 185 -4.05 8.58 8.43
CA LEU A 185 -3.69 7.49 9.34
C LEU A 185 -2.29 6.94 9.02
N LEU A 186 -1.96 6.73 7.75
CA LEU A 186 -0.64 6.27 7.32
C LEU A 186 0.45 7.30 7.60
N ASP A 187 0.19 8.59 7.38
CA ASP A 187 1.11 9.68 7.73
C ASP A 187 1.41 9.69 9.22
N THR A 188 0.35 9.67 10.04
CA THR A 188 0.46 9.69 11.50
C THR A 188 1.25 8.49 12.00
N PHE A 189 0.91 7.29 11.54
CA PHE A 189 1.59 6.05 11.93
C PHE A 189 3.04 6.03 11.48
N SER A 190 3.32 6.39 10.22
CA SER A 190 4.68 6.36 9.69
C SER A 190 5.57 7.41 10.36
N ALA A 191 5.02 8.56 10.74
CA ALA A 191 5.72 9.54 11.58
C ALA A 191 6.01 8.99 12.98
N ALA A 192 5.05 8.32 13.62
CA ALA A 192 5.25 7.71 14.93
C ALA A 192 6.35 6.63 14.91
N VAL A 193 6.35 5.74 13.91
CA VAL A 193 7.39 4.71 13.73
C VAL A 193 8.78 5.32 13.53
N ARG A 194 8.91 6.34 12.67
CA ARG A 194 10.20 7.01 12.41
C ARG A 194 10.78 7.72 13.65
N ASN A 195 9.93 8.12 14.58
CA ASN A 195 10.32 8.82 15.80
C ASN A 195 10.53 7.89 17.02
N MET A 196 10.46 6.57 16.84
CA MET A 196 10.66 5.62 17.93
C MET A 196 12.13 5.63 18.42
N PRO A 197 12.39 5.88 19.72
CA PRO A 197 13.76 6.09 20.23
C PRO A 197 14.63 4.81 20.25
N ASN A 198 14.02 3.62 20.16
CA ASN A 198 14.72 2.33 20.26
C ASN A 198 14.55 1.44 19.02
N VAL A 199 14.09 2.02 17.90
CA VAL A 199 13.88 1.30 16.65
C VAL A 199 14.67 2.02 15.56
N ALA A 200 15.77 1.41 15.12
CA ALA A 200 16.76 2.08 14.28
C ALA A 200 16.31 2.30 12.83
N SER A 201 15.36 1.49 12.35
CA SER A 201 14.87 1.53 10.97
C SER A 201 13.47 0.90 10.87
N TYR A 202 12.81 1.11 9.73
CA TYR A 202 11.57 0.40 9.43
C TYR A 202 11.75 -1.12 9.46
N GLN A 203 12.88 -1.64 8.96
CA GLN A 203 13.17 -3.08 9.04
C GLN A 203 13.24 -3.59 10.48
N ALA A 204 13.88 -2.85 11.39
CA ALA A 204 13.91 -3.23 12.80
C ALA A 204 12.50 -3.26 13.43
N PHE A 205 11.59 -2.41 12.94
CA PHE A 205 10.19 -2.44 13.35
C PHE A 205 9.46 -3.66 12.81
N VAL A 206 9.65 -3.98 11.51
CA VAL A 206 9.12 -5.20 10.88
C VAL A 206 9.56 -6.45 11.65
N ASP A 207 10.81 -6.52 12.09
CA ASP A 207 11.32 -7.65 12.88
C ASP A 207 10.56 -7.81 14.21
N LEU A 208 10.27 -6.72 14.91
CA LEU A 208 9.45 -6.75 16.14
C LEU A 208 8.04 -7.27 15.85
N ILE A 209 7.39 -6.74 14.81
CA ILE A 209 6.01 -7.13 14.48
C ILE A 209 5.94 -8.58 13.98
N SER A 210 6.90 -9.03 13.17
CA SER A 210 6.96 -10.42 12.68
C SER A 210 7.14 -11.45 13.79
N SER A 211 7.71 -11.04 14.93
CA SER A 211 7.83 -11.88 16.14
C SER A 211 6.54 -11.95 16.97
N GLY A 212 5.49 -11.24 16.55
CA GLY A 212 4.20 -11.14 17.26
C GLY A 212 4.18 -10.05 18.35
N ASN A 213 5.19 -9.19 18.43
CA ASN A 213 5.25 -8.12 19.44
C ASN A 213 4.41 -6.90 19.04
N LEU A 214 3.08 -7.01 19.14
CA LEU A 214 2.17 -5.92 18.81
C LEU A 214 2.21 -4.76 19.82
N GLU A 215 2.73 -4.97 21.03
CA GLU A 215 3.00 -3.91 22.00
C GLU A 215 4.10 -2.94 21.53
N ALA A 216 4.85 -3.29 20.48
CA ALA A 216 5.81 -2.40 19.85
C ALA A 216 5.16 -1.30 19.00
N ILE A 217 3.86 -1.41 18.66
CA ILE A 217 3.15 -0.38 17.90
C ILE A 217 3.20 0.94 18.69
N PRO A 218 3.74 2.03 18.12
CA PRO A 218 3.88 3.28 18.84
C PRO A 218 2.51 3.90 19.12
N GLU A 219 2.32 4.50 20.30
CA GLU A 219 1.11 5.24 20.64
C GLU A 219 0.83 6.34 19.60
N ALA A 220 -0.45 6.55 19.29
CA ALA A 220 -0.87 7.64 18.42
C ALA A 220 -0.43 8.98 19.04
N PRO A 221 0.14 9.91 18.25
CA PRO A 221 0.45 11.25 18.74
C PRO A 221 -0.80 11.88 19.35
N THR A 222 -0.70 12.32 20.61
CA THR A 222 -1.72 13.18 21.18
C THR A 222 -1.63 14.51 20.46
N GLU A 223 -2.72 15.02 19.89
CA GLU A 223 -2.73 16.40 19.44
C GLU A 223 -2.32 17.27 20.63
N SER A 224 -1.21 17.99 20.48
CA SER A 224 -0.83 19.00 21.44
C SER A 224 -2.01 19.95 21.55
N GLU A 225 -2.64 20.01 22.71
CA GLU A 225 -3.51 21.13 23.06
C GLU A 225 -2.69 22.38 22.72
N ASP A 226 -3.14 23.13 21.72
CA ASP A 226 -2.71 24.49 21.45
C ASP A 226 -2.77 25.21 22.79
N ASP A 227 -1.61 25.37 23.44
CA ASP A 227 -1.48 26.14 24.65
C ASP A 227 -1.55 27.61 24.25
N GLY A 228 -2.77 28.01 23.89
CA GLY A 228 -3.21 29.37 23.70
C GLY A 228 -3.06 30.13 25.01
N SER A 229 -1.82 30.39 25.40
CA SER A 229 -1.42 31.34 26.41
C SER A 229 -1.53 32.74 25.81
N GLY A 230 -2.76 33.12 25.42
CA GLY A 230 -3.17 34.50 25.24
C GLY A 230 -3.48 35.11 26.61
N SER A 231 -2.44 35.36 27.41
CA SER A 231 -2.57 36.26 28.56
C SER A 231 -2.60 37.70 28.04
N GLY A 232 -3.69 38.40 28.31
CA GLY A 232 -3.89 39.80 27.96
C GLY A 232 -5.22 40.34 28.44
N ASP A 233 -5.49 40.20 29.74
CA ASP A 233 -6.50 41.01 30.43
C ASP A 233 -6.03 42.47 30.46
N GLU A 234 -6.64 43.35 29.66
CA GLU A 234 -6.61 44.79 29.90
C GLU A 234 -7.98 45.40 29.57
N ALA A 235 -8.84 45.39 30.59
CA ALA A 235 -10.01 46.25 30.65
C ALA A 235 -9.55 47.69 30.98
N GLY A 236 -9.69 48.60 30.02
CA GLY A 236 -9.43 50.02 30.17
C GLY A 236 -10.40 50.85 29.34
N ASP A 237 -11.32 51.51 30.04
CA ASP A 237 -12.42 52.36 29.58
C ASP A 237 -11.96 53.71 29.00
N GLY A 238 -12.63 54.15 27.92
CA GLY A 238 -13.05 55.54 27.69
C GLY A 238 -12.06 56.62 27.21
N GLY A 239 -12.35 57.21 26.04
CA GLY A 239 -12.38 58.68 25.91
C GLY A 239 -11.45 59.38 24.90
N ASP A 240 -12.05 59.73 23.75
CA ASP A 240 -12.07 61.07 23.13
C ASP A 240 -10.82 61.73 22.45
N SER A 241 -11.16 62.39 21.34
CA SER A 241 -10.58 63.60 20.73
C SER A 241 -9.29 63.49 19.90
N GLY A 242 -9.43 63.81 18.61
CA GLY A 242 -8.36 63.78 17.62
C GLY A 242 -7.44 65.01 17.60
N THR A 243 -6.50 64.99 16.65
CA THR A 243 -6.07 66.14 15.84
C THR A 243 -5.13 65.65 14.74
N ASP A 244 -5.33 66.23 13.54
CA ASP A 244 -4.39 66.30 12.43
C ASP A 244 -2.95 66.60 12.87
N THR A 245 -1.95 66.07 12.17
CA THR A 245 -1.03 66.86 11.33
C THR A 245 -0.01 65.96 10.64
N GLY A 246 0.17 66.20 9.34
CA GLY A 246 1.08 65.45 8.48
C GLY A 246 2.56 65.75 8.73
N GLY A 247 3.39 65.02 7.98
CA GLY A 247 4.84 65.19 7.94
C GLY A 247 5.43 64.20 6.95
N ASP A 248 5.50 64.64 5.69
CA ASP A 248 6.40 64.09 4.68
C ASP A 248 7.84 64.06 5.23
N ASN A 249 8.61 63.03 4.86
CA ASN A 249 10.04 63.14 4.62
C ASN A 249 10.47 61.95 3.74
N ASP A 250 10.68 62.29 2.48
CA ASP A 250 11.64 61.65 1.58
C ASP A 250 13.03 61.64 2.23
N ASP A 251 13.80 60.57 2.04
CA ASP A 251 15.26 60.65 1.84
C ASP A 251 15.81 59.27 1.40
N ASP A 252 16.10 59.23 0.10
CA ASP A 252 17.12 58.46 -0.62
C ASP A 252 18.18 57.70 0.22
N ARG A 253 18.46 56.45 -0.18
CA ARG A 253 19.80 56.07 -0.68
C ARG A 253 19.82 54.64 -1.26
N ASP A 254 20.21 54.61 -2.52
CA ASP A 254 20.84 53.50 -3.23
C ASP A 254 22.03 52.96 -2.44
N ASP A 255 22.23 51.64 -2.47
CA ASP A 255 23.56 51.03 -2.51
C ASP A 255 23.44 49.64 -3.13
N ASP A 256 23.83 49.61 -4.40
CA ASP A 256 24.20 48.42 -5.16
C ASP A 256 25.31 47.65 -4.43
N ASN A 257 25.20 46.32 -4.38
CA ASN A 257 26.36 45.45 -4.25
C ASN A 257 26.15 44.24 -5.16
N ASP A 258 26.53 44.47 -6.42
CA ASP A 258 27.13 43.46 -7.28
C ASP A 258 28.45 43.01 -6.64
N ASP A 259 28.63 41.72 -6.39
CA ASP A 259 29.94 41.09 -6.38
C ASP A 259 29.78 39.69 -6.96
N GLU A 260 30.12 39.61 -8.25
CA GLU A 260 30.46 38.40 -8.98
C GLU A 260 31.82 37.89 -8.45
N ASP A 261 31.88 36.64 -8.00
CA ASP A 261 33.13 35.89 -7.93
C ASP A 261 32.93 34.53 -8.62
N GLU A 262 33.32 34.52 -9.90
CA GLU A 262 33.75 33.33 -10.62
C GLU A 262 35.12 32.89 -10.06
N ASP A 263 35.30 31.60 -9.74
CA ASP A 263 36.59 30.94 -9.91
C ASP A 263 36.47 29.40 -9.85
N ASP A 264 36.45 28.83 -11.05
CA ASP A 264 37.12 27.61 -11.51
C ASP A 264 37.79 26.68 -10.48
N ARG A 265 37.41 25.40 -10.53
CA ARG A 265 38.27 24.24 -10.89
C ARG A 265 37.64 22.95 -10.39
N GLU A 266 37.23 22.05 -11.28
CA GLU A 266 37.61 20.63 -11.22
C GLU A 266 37.68 20.06 -12.65
N GLY A 267 38.87 19.58 -13.02
CA GLY A 267 39.15 18.99 -14.34
C GLY A 267 38.68 17.54 -14.47
N PRO A 268 38.72 16.97 -15.68
CA PRO A 268 38.23 15.63 -15.96
C PRO A 268 39.24 14.56 -15.51
N ILE A 269 38.78 13.58 -14.75
CA ILE A 269 39.52 12.34 -14.51
C ILE A 269 39.03 11.32 -15.55
N ASP A 270 39.84 11.16 -16.59
CA ASP A 270 39.80 10.04 -17.51
C ASP A 270 40.85 8.99 -17.07
N ILE A 271 40.74 7.78 -17.63
CA ILE A 271 41.65 6.62 -17.63
C ILE A 271 41.80 5.84 -16.28
N LEU A 272 41.71 4.50 -16.22
CA LEU A 272 42.21 3.48 -17.15
C LEU A 272 41.63 2.08 -16.84
N PHE A 273 41.32 1.32 -17.89
CA PHE A 273 41.09 -0.13 -17.87
C PHE A 273 42.32 -0.91 -17.39
N GLY A 274 42.08 -1.95 -16.57
CA GLY A 274 43.02 -3.02 -16.25
C GLY A 274 42.26 -4.24 -15.78
#